data_AF-A0A2M7YJ20-F1
#
_entry.id   AF-A0A2M7YJ20-F1
#
_cell.length_a   1.000
_cell.length_b   1.000
_cell.length_c   1.000
_cell.angle_alpha   90.00
_cell.angle_beta   90.00
_cell.angle_gamma   90.00
#
_symmetry.space_group_name_H-M   'P 1'
#
loop_
_entity.id
_entity.type
_entity.pdbx_description
1 polymer ?
#
loop_
_entity_poly.entity_id
_entity_poly.type
_entity_poly.pdbx_seq_one_letter_code
_entity_poly.pdbx_strand_id
1 'polypeptide(L)'
;MKHYSPKQKANIALAALKGERISSLTSKYEIHPNQITRWKNLVEAELESLFADKRKKENYSKDRIIDELYKTIGQREVEIAWLKKKFNLELPREIGPGR
;
A
#
# COMPACT_ATOMS: atom_id res chain seq x y z
N MET A 1 -12.69 -3.59 -25.57
CA MET A 1 -11.99 -2.44 -24.94
C MET A 1 -10.49 -2.73 -25.02
N LYS A 2 -9.66 -1.93 -25.71
CA LYS A 2 -8.21 -2.19 -25.75
C LYS A 2 -7.62 -1.94 -24.36
N HIS A 3 -6.89 -2.92 -23.83
CA HIS A 3 -6.22 -2.81 -22.53
C HIS A 3 -4.76 -2.40 -22.74
N TYR A 4 -4.33 -1.36 -22.03
CA TYR A 4 -2.94 -0.89 -22.03
C TYR A 4 -2.28 -1.25 -20.71
N SER A 5 -1.08 -1.81 -20.77
CA SER A 5 -0.29 -2.10 -19.58
C SER A 5 0.08 -0.81 -18.84
N PRO A 6 0.36 -0.87 -17.52
CA PRO A 6 0.79 0.30 -16.75
C PRO A 6 2.00 1.00 -17.40
N LYS A 7 2.97 0.23 -17.88
CA LYS A 7 4.17 0.75 -18.58
C LYS A 7 3.80 1.51 -19.87
N GLN A 8 2.87 0.98 -20.66
CA GLN A 8 2.42 1.66 -21.88
C GLN A 8 1.74 2.99 -21.55
N LYS A 9 0.82 3.00 -20.57
CA LYS A 9 0.14 4.22 -20.13
C LYS A 9 1.14 5.28 -19.66
N ALA A 10 2.12 4.89 -18.84
CA ALA A 10 3.15 5.78 -18.33
C ALA A 10 4.01 6.38 -19.46
N ASN A 11 4.46 5.55 -20.41
CA ASN A 11 5.26 6.02 -21.55
C ASN A 11 4.50 7.01 -22.43
N ILE A 12 3.22 6.75 -22.70
CA ILE A 12 2.37 7.60 -23.54
C ILE A 12 2.05 8.92 -22.82
N ALA A 13 1.73 8.86 -21.52
CA ALA A 13 1.53 10.05 -20.70
C ALA A 13 2.80 10.91 -20.63
N LEU A 14 3.97 10.29 -20.45
CA LEU A 14 5.26 10.98 -20.43
C LEU A 14 5.56 11.63 -21.78
N ALA A 15 5.26 10.97 -22.90
CA ALA A 15 5.43 11.53 -24.23
C ALA A 15 4.53 12.76 -24.46
N ALA A 16 3.27 12.68 -24.01
CA ALA A 16 2.35 13.82 -24.02
C ALA A 16 2.82 14.98 -23.12
N LEU A 17 3.46 14.68 -21.99
CA LEU A 17 4.06 15.68 -21.10
C LEU A 17 5.28 16.37 -21.71
N LYS A 18 6.09 15.62 -22.46
CA LYS A 18 7.25 16.15 -23.19
C LYS A 18 6.87 17.02 -24.39
N GLY A 19 5.58 17.19 -24.67
CA GLY A 19 5.08 18.05 -25.75
C GLY A 19 4.77 17.33 -27.06
N GLU A 20 4.79 16.00 -27.10
CA GLU A 20 4.33 15.26 -28.29
C GLU A 20 2.84 15.50 -28.50
N ARG A 21 2.45 15.81 -29.75
CA ARG A 21 1.06 16.16 -30.07
C ARG A 21 0.14 14.96 -29.80
N ILE A 22 -0.96 15.20 -29.09
CA ILE A 22 -1.98 14.16 -28.79
C ILE A 22 -2.49 13.50 -30.07
N SER A 23 -2.63 14.24 -31.17
CA SER A 23 -3.01 13.68 -32.47
C SER A 23 -2.02 12.66 -33.01
N SER A 24 -0.71 12.90 -32.86
CA SER A 24 0.34 11.96 -33.26
C SER A 24 0.31 10.70 -32.40
N LEU A 25 0.17 10.85 -31.08
CA LEU A 25 0.02 9.74 -30.15
C LEU A 25 -1.25 8.92 -30.40
N THR A 26 -2.35 9.59 -30.75
CA THR A 26 -3.62 8.97 -31.12
C THR A 26 -3.46 8.06 -32.33
N SER A 27 -2.81 8.56 -33.40
CA SER A 27 -2.54 7.78 -34.61
C SER A 27 -1.53 6.65 -34.37
N LYS A 28 -0.46 6.92 -33.61
CA LYS A 28 0.64 5.96 -33.38
C LYS A 28 0.24 4.77 -32.51
N TYR A 29 -0.56 5.02 -31.48
CA TYR A 29 -0.94 3.99 -30.51
C TYR A 29 -2.40 3.54 -30.66
N GLU A 30 -3.16 4.13 -31.58
CA GLU A 30 -4.59 3.88 -31.80
C GLU A 30 -5.42 4.08 -30.53
N ILE A 31 -5.15 5.19 -29.83
CA ILE A 31 -5.76 5.53 -28.54
C ILE A 31 -6.60 6.78 -28.70
N HIS A 32 -7.80 6.76 -28.15
CA HIS A 32 -8.68 7.93 -28.14
C HIS A 32 -8.02 9.13 -27.42
N PRO A 33 -8.06 10.35 -27.97
CA PRO A 33 -7.42 11.54 -27.39
C PRO A 33 -7.72 11.76 -25.90
N ASN A 34 -8.98 11.61 -25.50
CA ASN A 34 -9.39 11.74 -24.09
C ASN A 34 -8.67 10.77 -23.13
N GLN A 35 -8.28 9.57 -23.59
CA GLN A 35 -7.52 8.63 -22.75
C GLN A 35 -6.09 9.13 -22.53
N ILE A 36 -5.45 9.67 -23.57
CA ILE A 36 -4.10 10.26 -23.48
C ILE A 36 -4.13 11.47 -22.54
N THR A 37 -5.10 12.38 -22.72
CA THR A 37 -5.28 13.53 -21.82
C THR A 37 -5.49 13.09 -20.38
N ARG A 38 -6.34 12.07 -20.14
CA ARG A 38 -6.57 11.54 -18.80
C ARG A 38 -5.28 10.99 -18.16
N TRP A 39 -4.47 10.26 -18.90
CA TRP A 39 -3.21 9.73 -18.36
C TRP A 39 -2.17 10.82 -18.15
N LYS A 40 -2.10 11.81 -19.04
CA LYS A 40 -1.25 12.99 -18.87
C LYS A 40 -1.58 13.71 -17.56
N ASN A 41 -2.85 14.03 -17.35
CA ASN A 41 -3.31 14.75 -16.16
C ASN A 41 -3.08 13.93 -14.88
N LEU A 42 -3.28 12.60 -14.94
CA LEU A 42 -2.99 11.71 -13.82
C LEU A 42 -1.51 11.79 -13.43
N VAL A 43 -0.61 11.70 -14.41
CA VAL A 43 0.83 11.83 -14.14
C VAL A 43 1.13 13.20 -13.56
N GLU A 44 0.64 14.30 -14.14
CA GLU A 44 0.87 15.66 -13.58
C GLU A 44 0.43 15.77 -12.11
N ALA A 45 -0.76 15.25 -11.77
CA ALA A 45 -1.30 15.32 -10.41
C ALA A 45 -0.55 14.41 -9.41
N GLU A 46 -0.12 13.22 -9.84
CA GLU A 46 0.51 12.24 -8.95
C GLU A 46 2.04 12.36 -8.89
N LEU A 47 2.67 13.07 -9.86
CA LEU A 47 4.12 13.21 -9.97
C LEU A 47 4.73 13.85 -8.72
N GLU A 48 4.11 14.91 -8.19
CA GLU A 48 4.53 15.55 -6.94
C GLU A 48 4.56 14.57 -5.77
N SER A 49 3.60 13.65 -5.75
CA SER A 49 3.48 12.65 -4.68
C SER A 49 4.60 11.60 -4.71
N LEU A 50 5.34 11.47 -5.81
CA LEU A 50 6.52 10.60 -5.90
C LEU A 50 7.74 11.23 -5.20
N PHE A 51 7.78 12.56 -5.15
CA PHE A 51 8.83 13.32 -4.44
C PHE A 51 8.47 13.58 -2.98
N ALA A 52 7.21 13.40 -2.59
CA ALA A 52 6.80 13.40 -1.19
C ALA A 52 7.40 12.20 -0.45
N ASP A 53 8.05 12.43 0.70
CA ASP A 53 8.60 11.37 1.56
C ASP A 53 7.47 10.62 2.30
N LYS A 54 6.77 9.75 1.57
CA LYS A 54 5.69 8.91 2.11
C LYS A 54 6.17 7.90 3.14
N ARG A 55 7.47 7.56 3.15
CA ARG A 55 8.08 6.61 4.11
C ARG A 55 7.93 7.11 5.53
N LYS A 56 8.13 8.40 5.79
CA LYS A 56 7.90 8.97 7.12
C LYS A 56 6.45 8.77 7.57
N LYS A 57 5.48 9.17 6.74
CA LYS A 57 4.05 9.10 7.10
C LYS A 57 3.55 7.67 7.29
N GLU A 58 3.97 6.74 6.43
CA GLU A 58 3.57 5.33 6.53
C GLU A 58 4.26 4.61 7.68
N ASN A 59 5.55 4.89 7.93
CA ASN A 59 6.26 4.32 9.08
C ASN A 59 5.66 4.80 10.40
N TYR A 60 5.39 6.10 10.57
CA TYR A 60 4.70 6.60 11.78
C TYR A 60 3.33 5.96 12.00
N SER A 61 2.59 5.66 10.94
CA SER A 61 1.32 4.95 11.05
C SER A 61 1.50 3.50 11.46
N LYS A 62 2.48 2.79 10.89
CA LYS A 62 2.75 1.38 11.21
C LYS A 62 3.30 1.23 12.62
N ASP A 63 4.25 2.09 13.00
CA ASP A 63 4.87 2.08 14.33
C ASP A 63 3.82 2.32 15.41
N ARG A 64 2.89 3.27 15.20
CA ARG A 64 1.74 3.47 16.12
C ARG A 64 0.86 2.23 16.26
N ILE A 65 0.53 1.58 15.15
CA ILE A 65 -0.29 0.36 15.18
C ILE A 65 0.46 -0.76 15.91
N ILE A 66 1.76 -0.89 15.69
CA ILE A 66 2.62 -1.88 16.37
C ILE A 66 2.64 -1.61 17.89
N ASP A 67 2.81 -0.36 18.31
CA ASP A 67 2.81 0.03 19.72
C ASP A 67 1.45 -0.29 20.39
N GLU A 68 0.35 0.03 19.72
CA GLU A 68 -1.02 -0.28 20.21
C GLU A 68 -1.25 -1.79 20.32
N LEU A 69 -0.74 -2.58 19.36
CA LEU A 69 -0.81 -4.03 19.38
C LEU A 69 0.00 -4.60 20.56
N TYR A 70 1.24 -4.16 20.77
CA TYR A 70 2.06 -4.61 21.90
C TYR A 70 1.42 -4.29 23.24
N LYS A 71 0.87 -3.08 23.40
CA LYS A 71 0.13 -2.71 24.62
C LYS A 71 -1.08 -3.61 24.85
N THR A 72 -1.84 -3.90 23.79
CA THR A 72 -3.03 -4.77 23.86
C THR A 72 -2.65 -6.20 24.22
N ILE A 73 -1.57 -6.75 23.63
CA ILE A 73 -1.05 -8.08 23.96
C ILE A 73 -0.66 -8.13 25.44
N GLY A 74 0.14 -7.18 25.92
CA GLY A 74 0.56 -7.14 27.32
C GLY A 74 -0.61 -7.03 28.30
N GLN A 75 -1.61 -6.19 27.99
CA GLN A 75 -2.82 -6.11 28.81
C GLN A 75 -3.56 -7.45 28.86
N ARG A 76 -3.74 -8.11 27.71
CA ARG A 76 -4.39 -9.42 27.63
C ARG A 76 -3.61 -10.50 28.36
N GLU A 77 -2.28 -10.51 28.27
CA GLU A 77 -1.43 -11.45 29.02
C GLU A 77 -1.62 -11.30 30.53
N VAL A 78 -1.68 -10.05 31.03
CA VAL A 78 -1.97 -9.77 32.45
C VAL A 78 -3.38 -10.23 32.84
N GLU A 79 -4.39 -9.93 32.03
CA GLU A 79 -5.77 -10.39 32.26
C GLU A 79 -5.87 -11.92 32.29
N ILE A 80 -5.22 -12.60 31.35
CA ILE A 80 -5.15 -14.07 31.29
C ILE A 80 -4.43 -14.62 32.52
N ALA A 81 -3.29 -14.04 32.91
CA ALA A 81 -2.54 -14.48 34.09
C ALA A 81 -3.37 -14.30 35.37
N TRP A 82 -4.08 -13.18 35.49
CA TRP A 82 -4.98 -12.92 36.61
C TRP A 82 -6.15 -13.92 36.66
N LEU A 83 -6.80 -14.19 35.53
CA LEU A 83 -7.88 -15.18 35.44
C LEU A 83 -7.37 -16.58 35.81
N LYS A 84 -6.22 -16.99 35.26
CA LYS A 84 -5.60 -18.29 35.58
C LYS A 84 -5.34 -18.43 37.08
N LYS A 85 -4.76 -17.39 37.70
CA LYS A 85 -4.50 -17.36 39.15
C LYS A 85 -5.79 -17.40 39.96
N LYS A 86 -6.81 -16.63 39.57
CA LYS A 86 -8.10 -16.55 40.28
C LYS A 86 -8.85 -17.87 40.30
N PHE A 87 -8.75 -18.65 39.23
CA PHE A 87 -9.45 -19.93 39.08
C PHE A 87 -8.55 -21.15 39.30
N ASN A 88 -7.32 -20.98 39.79
CA ASN A 88 -6.34 -22.06 39.96
C ASN A 88 -6.17 -22.92 38.69
N LEU A 89 -6.23 -22.29 37.51
CA LEU A 89 -6.09 -22.96 36.22
C LEU A 89 -4.61 -23.14 35.91
N GLU A 90 -4.03 -24.30 36.27
CA GLU A 90 -2.77 -24.74 35.71
C GLU A 90 -3.02 -25.28 34.29
N LEU A 91 -2.30 -24.76 33.30
CA LEU A 91 -2.32 -25.38 31.97
C LEU A 91 -1.67 -26.77 32.09
N PRO A 92 -2.20 -27.81 31.41
CA PRO A 92 -1.43 -29.03 31.18
C PRO A 92 -0.07 -28.61 30.59
N ARG A 93 1.03 -29.12 31.15
CA ARG A 93 2.35 -28.90 30.56
C ARG A 93 2.24 -29.27 29.10
N GLU A 94 2.57 -28.34 28.19
CA GLU A 94 2.65 -28.66 26.78
C GLU A 94 3.53 -29.91 26.66
N ILE A 95 2.98 -30.95 26.02
CA ILE A 95 3.79 -32.10 25.61
C ILE A 95 4.77 -31.51 24.60
N GLY A 96 5.97 -31.17 25.07
CA GLY A 96 7.09 -30.81 24.20
C GLY A 96 7.25 -31.91 23.14
N PRO A 97 7.76 -31.59 21.95
CA PRO A 97 7.80 -32.52 20.84
C PRO A 97 8.44 -33.83 21.30
N GLY A 98 7.62 -34.89 21.31
CA GLY A 98 8.04 -36.22 21.69
C GLY A 98 9.24 -36.64 20.85
N ARG A 99 10.17 -37.31 21.51
CA ARG A 99 11.26 -38.06 20.87
C ARG A 99 10.75 -38.97 19.75
#